data_AF-A0A5C0SL08-F1
#
_entry.id   AF-A0A5C0SL08-F1
#
_cell.length_a   1.000
_cell.length_b   1.000
_cell.length_c   1.000
_cell.angle_alpha   90.00
_cell.angle_beta   90.00
_cell.angle_gamma   90.00
#
_symmetry.space_group_name_H-M   'P 1'
#
loop_
_entity.id
_entity.type
_entity.pdbx_description
1 polymer ?
#
loop_
_entity_poly.entity_id
_entity_poly.type
_entity_poly.pdbx_seq_one_letter_code
_entity_poly.pdbx_strand_id
1 'polypeptide(L)'
;MRAPILKEKILRELAVKEEISVKELLAKFKINRPYLYRILRSLESNGAIILETGKIKVVDKKVLLYTWGEEKRKIFQVVRGATYRVRPKKVRDFVVFSGTSALWVLGKVLEPSFGTAYIKKDDLDMLKQIGIKREGYPIRFYSYDEDVFNYTMGIRGYRLAIIEQVIADSIGEGMYTRIIEELLEEIEQWKR
;
A
#
# COMPACT_ATOMS: atom_id res chain seq x y z
N MET A 1 -17.37 10.44 4.23
CA MET A 1 -16.16 10.52 5.08
C MET A 1 -14.92 10.51 4.19
N ARG A 2 -13.96 11.42 4.36
CA ARG A 2 -12.64 11.28 3.72
C ARG A 2 -11.88 10.20 4.48
N ALA A 3 -11.33 9.21 3.79
CA ALA A 3 -10.47 8.21 4.44
C ALA A 3 -9.30 8.90 5.16
N PRO A 4 -8.79 8.35 6.26
CA PRO A 4 -7.64 8.91 6.98
C PRO A 4 -6.32 8.65 6.23
N ILE A 5 -6.23 9.11 4.98
CA ILE A 5 -5.14 8.85 4.03
C ILE A 5 -3.80 9.44 4.54
N LEU A 6 -3.84 10.51 5.33
CA LEU A 6 -2.64 11.16 5.85
C LEU A 6 -1.78 10.21 6.70
N LYS A 7 -2.41 9.38 7.55
CA LYS A 7 -1.67 8.41 8.35
C LYS A 7 -1.02 7.36 7.47
N GLU A 8 -1.75 6.84 6.48
CA GLU A 8 -1.19 5.93 5.47
C GLU A 8 0.02 6.55 4.74
N LYS A 9 -0.08 7.80 4.28
CA LYS A 9 1.02 8.46 3.54
C LYS A 9 2.28 8.61 4.40
N ILE A 10 2.12 8.90 5.69
CA ILE A 10 3.24 8.95 6.64
C ILE A 10 3.85 7.56 6.81
N LEU A 11 3.03 6.52 6.99
CA LEU A 11 3.51 5.14 7.14
C LEU A 11 4.26 4.66 5.89
N ARG A 12 3.74 4.97 4.71
CA ARG A 12 4.43 4.71 3.43
C ARG A 12 5.80 5.39 3.39
N GLU A 13 5.86 6.68 3.71
CA GLU A 13 7.11 7.43 3.64
C GLU A 13 8.16 6.87 4.60
N LEU A 14 7.74 6.51 5.82
CA LEU A 14 8.61 5.87 6.80
C LEU A 14 9.11 4.51 6.30
N ALA A 15 8.22 3.68 5.75
CA ALA A 15 8.57 2.34 5.29
C ALA A 15 9.55 2.34 4.12
N VAL A 16 9.48 3.37 3.26
CA VAL A 16 10.37 3.53 2.09
C VAL A 16 11.72 4.13 2.47
N LYS A 17 11.72 5.23 3.23
CA LYS A 17 12.96 5.98 3.49
C LYS A 17 13.75 5.44 4.67
N GLU A 18 13.07 4.85 5.64
CA GLU A 18 13.62 4.33 6.91
C GLU A 18 14.27 5.37 7.83
N GLU A 19 14.89 6.41 7.30
CA GLU A 19 15.36 7.57 8.04
C GLU A 19 14.78 8.86 7.42
N ILE A 20 14.11 9.67 8.24
CA ILE A 20 13.51 10.95 7.80
C ILE A 20 13.39 11.93 8.97
N SER A 21 13.42 13.24 8.71
CA SER A 21 13.14 14.23 9.76
C SER A 21 11.65 14.56 9.90
N VAL A 22 11.24 14.94 11.12
CA VAL A 22 9.93 15.53 11.39
C VAL A 22 9.68 16.76 10.50
N LYS A 23 10.72 17.57 10.26
CA LYS A 23 10.64 18.76 9.40
C LYS A 23 10.27 18.38 7.96
N GLU A 24 10.88 17.33 7.41
CA GLU A 24 10.55 16.83 6.08
C GLU A 24 9.11 16.31 6.00
N LEU A 25 8.65 15.54 6.98
CA LEU A 25 7.27 15.04 7.01
C LEU A 25 6.25 16.19 7.08
N LEU A 26 6.51 17.21 7.90
CA LEU A 26 5.66 18.41 7.99
C LEU A 26 5.61 19.17 6.66
N ALA A 27 6.77 19.38 6.03
CA ALA A 27 6.87 20.08 4.76
C ALA A 27 6.17 19.30 3.63
N LYS A 28 6.34 17.98 3.58
CA LYS A 28 5.79 17.12 2.53
C LYS A 28 4.27 17.00 2.61
N PHE A 29 3.73 16.73 3.81
CA PHE A 29 2.31 16.39 3.96
C PHE A 29 1.41 17.53 4.44
N LYS A 30 1.98 18.72 4.70
CA LYS A 30 1.24 19.91 5.19
C LYS A 30 0.32 19.57 6.38
N ILE A 31 0.82 18.74 7.29
CA ILE A 31 0.11 18.28 8.48
C ILE A 31 0.49 19.13 9.69
N ASN A 32 -0.42 19.24 10.65
CA ASN A 32 -0.09 19.92 11.90
C ASN A 32 0.83 19.06 12.78
N ARG A 33 1.67 19.74 13.56
CA ARG A 33 2.67 19.12 14.43
C ARG A 33 2.05 18.17 15.47
N PRO A 34 0.99 18.53 16.21
CA PRO A 34 0.40 17.62 17.20
C PRO A 34 -0.08 16.29 16.61
N TYR A 35 -0.73 16.32 15.43
CA TYR A 35 -1.22 15.12 14.76
C TYR A 35 -0.08 14.20 14.33
N LEU A 36 0.99 14.77 13.76
CA LEU A 36 2.19 14.00 13.39
C LEU A 36 2.81 13.34 14.63
N TYR A 37 3.05 14.10 15.71
CA TYR A 37 3.64 13.54 16.92
C TYR A 37 2.76 12.48 17.57
N ARG A 38 1.42 12.57 17.48
CA ARG A 38 0.53 11.50 17.95
C ARG A 38 0.77 10.18 17.18
N ILE A 39 0.98 10.25 15.87
CA ILE A 39 1.31 9.07 15.06
C ILE A 39 2.70 8.56 15.44
N LEU A 40 3.71 9.43 15.50
CA LEU A 40 5.08 9.04 15.79
C LEU A 40 5.23 8.43 17.20
N ARG A 41 4.59 9.01 18.22
CA ARG A 41 4.59 8.46 19.58
C ARG A 41 3.94 7.07 19.64
N SER A 42 2.87 6.86 18.89
CA SER A 42 2.25 5.54 18.79
C SER A 42 3.17 4.51 18.13
N LEU A 43 3.93 4.91 17.09
CA LEU A 43 4.88 4.03 16.42
C LEU A 43 6.11 3.74 17.30
N GLU A 44 6.61 4.75 18.00
CA GLU A 44 7.71 4.64 18.95
C GLU A 44 7.34 3.73 20.13
N SER A 45 6.15 3.89 20.71
CA SER A 45 5.65 3.02 21.78
C SER A 45 5.48 1.57 21.36
N ASN A 46 5.27 1.31 20.06
CA ASN A 46 5.17 -0.05 19.52
C ASN A 46 6.55 -0.61 19.11
N GLY A 47 7.64 0.14 19.28
CA GLY A 47 8.99 -0.27 18.90
C GLY A 47 9.28 -0.21 17.40
N ALA A 48 8.39 0.39 16.58
CA ALA A 48 8.60 0.47 15.13
C ALA A 48 9.70 1.48 14.75
N ILE A 49 9.80 2.57 15.52
CA ILE A 49 10.70 3.69 15.25
C ILE A 49 11.41 4.16 16.52
N ILE A 50 12.51 4.88 16.34
CA ILE A 50 13.14 5.75 17.34
C ILE A 50 12.95 7.21 16.88
N LEU A 51 12.55 8.10 17.80
CA LEU A 51 12.43 9.54 17.57
C LEU A 51 13.42 10.32 18.44
N GLU A 52 14.55 10.73 17.85
CA GLU A 52 15.60 11.48 18.55
C GLU A 52 15.81 12.85 17.92
N THR A 53 15.63 13.91 18.71
CA THR A 53 15.90 15.31 18.29
C THR A 53 15.20 15.68 16.96
N GLY A 54 14.01 15.12 16.70
CA GLY A 54 13.25 15.35 15.47
C GLY A 54 13.72 14.55 14.25
N LYS A 55 14.68 13.64 14.40
CA LYS A 55 15.00 12.58 13.44
C LYS A 55 14.22 11.32 13.78
N ILE A 56 13.67 10.69 12.75
CA ILE A 56 12.92 9.44 12.85
C ILE A 56 13.74 8.37 12.17
N LYS A 57 13.96 7.26 12.86
CA LYS A 57 14.60 6.06 12.32
C LYS A 57 13.67 4.86 12.52
N VAL A 58 13.38 4.14 11.45
CA VAL A 58 12.68 2.86 11.49
C VAL A 58 13.66 1.81 11.99
N VAL A 59 13.31 1.17 13.11
CA VAL A 59 14.14 0.12 13.74
C VAL A 59 13.51 -1.26 13.65
N ASP A 60 12.18 -1.31 13.49
CA ASP A 60 11.45 -2.54 13.20
C ASP A 60 10.48 -2.29 12.04
N LYS A 61 10.92 -2.68 10.84
CA LYS A 61 10.13 -2.53 9.61
C LYS A 61 8.91 -3.45 9.62
N LYS A 62 9.01 -4.63 10.23
CA LYS A 62 7.89 -5.57 10.33
C LYS A 62 6.76 -4.94 11.13
N VAL A 63 7.03 -4.45 12.34
CA VAL A 63 6.00 -3.77 13.17
C VAL A 63 5.39 -2.57 12.44
N LEU A 64 6.20 -1.79 11.72
CA LEU A 64 5.71 -0.68 10.90
C LEU A 64 4.73 -1.15 9.81
N LEU A 65 5.06 -2.20 9.07
CA LEU A 65 4.22 -2.73 7.98
C LEU A 65 2.95 -3.37 8.51
N TYR A 66 3.00 -4.08 9.64
CA TYR A 66 1.80 -4.59 10.31
C TYR A 66 0.90 -3.45 10.81
N THR A 67 1.48 -2.41 11.41
CA THR A 67 0.72 -1.21 11.81
C THR A 67 0.05 -0.54 10.61
N TRP A 68 0.74 -0.51 9.46
CA TRP A 68 0.18 0.01 8.23
C TRP A 68 -0.92 -0.89 7.66
N GLY A 69 -0.74 -2.21 7.69
CA GLY A 69 -1.76 -3.17 7.30
C GLY A 69 -3.06 -3.05 8.11
N GLU A 70 -2.97 -2.80 9.42
CA GLU A 70 -4.13 -2.51 10.26
C GLU A 70 -4.83 -1.20 9.86
N GLU A 71 -4.07 -0.18 9.52
CA GLU A 71 -4.64 1.07 9.00
C GLU A 71 -5.33 0.84 7.65
N LYS A 72 -4.74 0.01 6.78
CA LYS A 72 -5.32 -0.39 5.50
C LYS A 72 -6.63 -1.12 5.65
N ARG A 73 -6.73 -2.05 6.61
CA ARG A 73 -7.99 -2.73 6.93
C ARG A 73 -9.11 -1.73 7.23
N LYS A 74 -8.83 -0.74 8.08
CA LYS A 74 -9.80 0.32 8.41
C LYS A 74 -10.19 1.15 7.18
N ILE A 75 -9.21 1.50 6.34
CA ILE A 75 -9.46 2.26 5.11
C ILE A 75 -10.33 1.45 4.14
N PHE A 76 -10.03 0.18 3.90
CA PHE A 76 -10.82 -0.68 3.00
C PHE A 76 -12.26 -0.88 3.47
N GLN A 77 -12.50 -0.95 4.79
CA GLN A 77 -13.85 -1.01 5.35
C GLN A 77 -14.67 0.27 5.06
N VAL A 78 -14.03 1.44 5.03
CA VAL A 78 -14.70 2.74 4.82
C VAL A 78 -14.82 3.11 3.35
N VAL A 79 -13.75 2.95 2.56
CA VAL A 79 -13.69 3.44 1.17
C VAL A 79 -14.43 2.55 0.19
N ARG A 80 -14.59 1.25 0.49
CA ARG A 80 -15.26 0.24 -0.34
C ARG A 80 -14.95 0.38 -1.84
N GLY A 81 -13.82 -0.19 -2.28
CA GLY A 81 -13.42 -0.19 -3.69
C GLY A 81 -14.45 -0.82 -4.62
N ALA A 82 -14.39 -0.47 -5.91
CA ALA A 82 -15.27 -1.03 -6.93
C ALA A 82 -14.73 -2.38 -7.41
N THR A 83 -15.54 -3.44 -7.30
CA THR A 83 -15.14 -4.77 -7.76
C THR A 83 -15.58 -4.99 -9.21
N TYR A 84 -14.63 -5.28 -10.09
CA TYR A 84 -14.92 -5.69 -11.47
C TYR A 84 -14.23 -7.01 -11.80
N ARG A 85 -14.90 -7.87 -12.56
CA ARG A 85 -14.25 -9.04 -13.17
C ARG A 85 -13.54 -8.60 -14.43
N VAL A 86 -12.21 -8.61 -14.40
CA VAL A 86 -11.37 -8.21 -15.53
C VAL A 86 -10.22 -9.20 -15.74
N ARG A 87 -9.76 -9.30 -17.00
CA ARG A 87 -8.46 -9.93 -17.31
C ARG A 87 -7.36 -8.93 -16.95
N PRO A 88 -6.39 -9.26 -16.08
CA PRO A 88 -5.34 -8.32 -15.65
C PRO A 88 -4.60 -7.64 -16.82
N LYS A 89 -4.35 -8.39 -17.91
CA LYS A 89 -3.75 -7.86 -19.15
C LYS A 89 -4.52 -6.68 -19.77
N LYS A 90 -5.83 -6.58 -19.60
CA LYS A 90 -6.66 -5.50 -20.18
C LYS A 90 -6.60 -4.20 -19.38
N VAL A 91 -6.15 -4.25 -18.13
CA VAL A 91 -6.13 -3.08 -17.24
C VAL A 91 -4.71 -2.65 -16.86
N ARG A 92 -3.69 -3.46 -17.17
CA ARG A 92 -2.31 -3.28 -16.69
C ARG A 92 -1.65 -1.94 -17.03
N ASP A 93 -2.10 -1.28 -18.09
CA ASP A 93 -1.44 -0.07 -18.59
C ASP A 93 -1.84 1.18 -17.79
N PHE A 94 -2.94 1.12 -17.03
CA PHE A 94 -3.50 2.26 -16.29
C PHE A 94 -3.81 1.97 -14.80
N VAL A 95 -3.49 0.77 -14.31
CA VAL A 95 -3.64 0.43 -12.89
C VAL A 95 -2.31 0.07 -12.23
N VAL A 96 -2.25 0.23 -10.92
CA VAL A 96 -1.17 -0.28 -10.07
C VAL A 96 -1.70 -1.46 -9.28
N PHE A 97 -1.19 -2.65 -9.54
CA PHE A 97 -1.58 -3.84 -8.76
C PHE A 97 -0.89 -3.82 -7.39
N SER A 98 -1.64 -4.21 -6.36
CA SER A 98 -1.17 -4.31 -4.98
C SER A 98 -1.86 -5.47 -4.25
N GLY A 99 -1.51 -5.68 -2.98
CA GLY A 99 -2.04 -6.76 -2.16
C GLY A 99 -1.97 -8.12 -2.87
N THR A 100 -3.02 -8.92 -2.73
CA THR A 100 -3.15 -10.24 -3.38
C THR A 100 -2.95 -10.19 -4.89
N SER A 101 -3.38 -9.10 -5.55
CA SER A 101 -3.24 -9.01 -7.01
C SER A 101 -1.79 -8.82 -7.46
N ALA A 102 -0.96 -8.13 -6.67
CA ALA A 102 0.47 -8.05 -6.89
C ALA A 102 1.17 -9.36 -6.53
N LEU A 103 0.76 -10.02 -5.43
CA LEU A 103 1.28 -11.35 -5.07
C LEU A 103 1.09 -12.36 -6.21
N TRP A 104 -0.03 -12.29 -6.94
CA TRP A 104 -0.25 -13.11 -8.12
C TRP A 104 0.76 -12.82 -9.24
N VAL A 105 1.03 -11.54 -9.53
CA VAL A 105 2.05 -11.16 -10.53
C VAL A 105 3.44 -11.68 -10.13
N LEU A 106 3.75 -11.63 -8.83
CA LEU A 106 4.98 -12.18 -8.24
C LEU A 106 5.02 -13.73 -8.25
N GLY A 107 3.91 -14.41 -8.55
CA GLY A 107 3.81 -15.87 -8.53
C GLY A 107 3.71 -16.47 -7.13
N LYS A 108 3.36 -15.66 -6.12
CA LYS A 108 3.21 -16.10 -4.72
C LYS A 108 1.81 -16.65 -4.42
N VAL A 109 0.81 -16.32 -5.25
CA VAL A 109 -0.55 -16.89 -5.17
C VAL A 109 -1.05 -17.28 -6.56
N LEU A 110 -2.00 -18.22 -6.62
CA LEU A 110 -2.50 -18.80 -7.87
C LEU A 110 -3.38 -17.84 -8.69
N GLU A 111 -4.14 -16.98 -8.02
CA GLU A 111 -5.06 -16.04 -8.68
C GLU A 111 -5.14 -14.68 -7.96
N PRO A 112 -5.44 -13.58 -8.68
CA PRO A 112 -5.52 -12.23 -8.11
C PRO A 112 -6.89 -11.91 -7.48
N SER A 113 -7.74 -12.91 -7.25
CA SER A 113 -9.15 -12.73 -6.86
C SER A 113 -9.30 -11.89 -5.60
N PHE A 114 -10.16 -10.89 -5.68
CA PHE A 114 -10.44 -9.87 -4.66
C PHE A 114 -9.20 -9.08 -4.18
N GLY A 115 -8.09 -9.17 -4.89
CA GLY A 115 -6.91 -8.36 -4.64
C GLY A 115 -7.13 -6.88 -5.01
N THR A 116 -6.26 -6.04 -4.47
CA THR A 116 -6.31 -4.57 -4.58
C THR A 116 -5.59 -4.08 -5.83
N ALA A 117 -6.23 -3.20 -6.60
CA ALA A 117 -5.57 -2.41 -7.63
C ALA A 117 -5.91 -0.92 -7.43
N TYR A 118 -4.93 -0.04 -7.62
CA TYR A 118 -5.13 1.40 -7.61
C TYR A 118 -5.34 1.92 -9.02
N ILE A 119 -6.26 2.86 -9.15
CA ILE A 119 -6.65 3.47 -10.42
C ILE A 119 -6.82 4.97 -10.22
N LYS A 120 -6.41 5.78 -11.19
CA LYS A 120 -6.70 7.22 -11.16
C LYS A 120 -8.19 7.45 -11.41
N LYS A 121 -8.74 8.55 -10.90
CA LYS A 121 -10.16 8.85 -11.11
C LYS A 121 -10.54 8.95 -12.59
N ASP A 122 -9.65 9.51 -13.40
CA ASP A 122 -9.88 9.73 -14.83
C ASP A 122 -9.99 8.41 -15.61
N ASP A 123 -9.42 7.31 -15.10
CA ASP A 123 -9.44 5.99 -15.75
C ASP A 123 -10.65 5.13 -15.34
N LEU A 124 -11.50 5.61 -14.43
CA LEU A 124 -12.63 4.83 -13.90
C LEU A 124 -13.66 4.44 -14.98
N ASP A 125 -13.91 5.32 -15.95
CA ASP A 125 -14.90 5.03 -17.00
C ASP A 125 -14.38 3.99 -17.99
N MET A 126 -13.09 4.01 -18.30
CA MET A 126 -12.43 2.95 -19.07
C MET A 126 -12.51 1.61 -18.33
N LEU A 127 -12.25 1.61 -17.02
CA LEU A 127 -12.40 0.40 -16.19
C LEU A 127 -13.85 -0.15 -16.24
N LYS A 128 -14.86 0.72 -16.11
CA LYS A 128 -16.27 0.31 -16.20
C LYS A 128 -16.57 -0.39 -17.53
N GLN A 129 -16.14 0.20 -18.65
CA GLN A 129 -16.34 -0.38 -19.98
C GLN A 129 -15.71 -1.77 -20.13
N ILE A 130 -14.51 -1.97 -19.57
CA ILE A 130 -13.84 -3.27 -19.55
C ILE A 130 -14.60 -4.24 -18.62
N GLY A 131 -15.02 -3.78 -17.45
CA GLY A 131 -15.69 -4.57 -16.42
C GLY A 131 -17.09 -5.06 -16.78
N ILE A 132 -17.81 -4.36 -17.69
CA ILE A 132 -19.12 -4.80 -18.20
C ILE A 132 -19.04 -6.20 -18.84
N LYS A 133 -17.90 -6.53 -19.47
CA LYS A 133 -17.70 -7.84 -20.10
C LYS A 133 -17.64 -8.99 -19.09
N ARG A 134 -17.38 -8.70 -17.80
CA ARG A 134 -17.30 -9.65 -16.69
C ARG A 134 -16.32 -10.82 -16.92
N GLU A 135 -15.26 -10.60 -17.69
CA GLU A 135 -14.27 -11.63 -18.03
C GLU A 135 -13.09 -11.62 -17.05
N GLY A 136 -12.61 -12.79 -16.62
CA GLY A 136 -11.41 -12.90 -15.78
C GLY A 136 -11.72 -12.90 -14.29
N TYR A 137 -10.84 -12.29 -13.50
CA TYR A 137 -10.85 -12.39 -12.04
C TYR A 137 -11.52 -11.16 -11.41
N PRO A 138 -12.27 -11.34 -10.30
CA PRO A 138 -12.76 -10.20 -9.53
C PRO A 138 -11.57 -9.47 -8.92
N ILE A 139 -11.42 -8.18 -9.17
CA ILE A 139 -10.37 -7.33 -8.58
C ILE A 139 -11.04 -6.09 -7.98
N ARG A 140 -10.57 -5.65 -6.81
CA ARG A 140 -11.05 -4.45 -6.11
C ARG A 140 -10.23 -3.25 -6.53
N PHE A 141 -10.87 -2.28 -7.18
CA PHE A 141 -10.24 -1.06 -7.67
C PHE A 141 -10.48 0.11 -6.72
N TYR A 142 -9.42 0.84 -6.38
CA TYR A 142 -9.43 1.97 -5.45
C TYR A 142 -8.85 3.22 -6.10
N SER A 143 -9.58 4.34 -5.99
CA SER A 143 -9.17 5.65 -6.52
C SER A 143 -9.02 6.72 -5.42
N TYR A 144 -8.89 6.31 -4.17
CA TYR A 144 -8.77 7.24 -3.04
C TYR A 144 -7.35 7.77 -2.83
N ASP A 145 -6.34 7.04 -3.28
CA ASP A 145 -4.93 7.42 -3.12
C ASP A 145 -4.16 7.26 -4.42
N GLU A 146 -4.06 8.38 -5.15
CA GLU A 146 -3.27 8.45 -6.38
C GLU A 146 -1.77 8.56 -6.12
N ASP A 147 -1.33 8.87 -4.88
CA ASP A 147 0.10 8.94 -4.57
C ASP A 147 0.78 7.59 -4.76
N VAL A 148 0.05 6.47 -4.70
CA VAL A 148 0.58 5.12 -4.97
C VAL A 148 1.28 5.05 -6.32
N PHE A 149 0.84 5.82 -7.32
CA PHE A 149 1.48 5.86 -8.65
C PHE A 149 2.91 6.42 -8.63
N ASN A 150 3.30 7.12 -7.57
CA ASN A 150 4.68 7.60 -7.36
C ASN A 150 5.56 6.55 -6.65
N TYR A 151 4.98 5.45 -6.17
CA TYR A 151 5.66 4.38 -5.43
C TYR A 151 5.37 3.05 -6.11
N THR A 152 5.98 2.85 -7.28
CA THR A 152 5.72 1.66 -8.11
C THR A 152 7.00 0.99 -8.60
N MET A 153 6.85 -0.27 -8.99
CA MET A 153 7.87 -1.06 -9.68
C MET A 153 7.26 -1.73 -10.92
N GLY A 154 8.09 -1.95 -11.94
CA GLY A 154 7.70 -2.70 -13.14
C GLY A 154 8.14 -4.16 -13.03
N ILE A 155 7.20 -5.10 -13.04
CA ILE A 155 7.48 -6.54 -13.00
C ILE A 155 6.65 -7.26 -14.06
N ARG A 156 7.30 -8.04 -14.93
CA ARG A 156 6.63 -8.87 -15.96
C ARG A 156 5.63 -8.08 -16.84
N GLY A 157 5.91 -6.81 -17.10
CA GLY A 157 5.03 -5.91 -17.87
C GLY A 157 3.79 -5.43 -17.11
N TYR A 158 3.75 -5.60 -15.79
CA TYR A 158 2.74 -5.03 -14.89
C TYR A 158 3.37 -3.95 -14.03
N ARG A 159 2.59 -2.92 -13.70
CA ARG A 159 2.94 -1.93 -12.69
C ARG A 159 2.44 -2.41 -11.33
N LEU A 160 3.35 -2.69 -10.41
CA LEU A 160 3.03 -3.04 -9.03
C LEU A 160 3.32 -1.86 -8.11
N ALA A 161 2.64 -1.79 -6.98
CA ALA A 161 3.08 -0.91 -5.91
C ALA A 161 4.42 -1.41 -5.34
N ILE A 162 5.16 -0.54 -4.63
CA ILE A 162 6.34 -0.95 -3.84
C ILE A 162 6.00 -2.12 -2.89
N ILE A 163 6.97 -2.95 -2.54
CA ILE A 163 6.70 -4.18 -1.77
C ILE A 163 6.10 -3.85 -0.41
N GLU A 164 6.52 -2.76 0.23
CA GLU A 164 5.96 -2.29 1.49
C GLU A 164 4.43 -2.04 1.39
N GLN A 165 4.00 -1.43 0.28
CA GLN A 165 2.58 -1.18 -0.01
C GLN A 165 1.85 -2.50 -0.32
N VAL A 166 2.48 -3.40 -1.08
CA VAL A 166 1.92 -4.73 -1.39
C VAL A 166 1.65 -5.50 -0.10
N ILE A 167 2.61 -5.54 0.82
CA ILE A 167 2.49 -6.19 2.13
C ILE A 167 1.37 -5.55 2.95
N ALA A 168 1.37 -4.22 3.09
CA ALA A 168 0.36 -3.51 3.87
C ALA A 168 -1.05 -3.73 3.31
N ASP A 169 -1.22 -3.72 1.99
CA ASP A 169 -2.51 -3.99 1.35
C ASP A 169 -2.93 -5.46 1.54
N SER A 170 -2.01 -6.43 1.42
CA SER A 170 -2.31 -7.84 1.69
C SER A 170 -2.77 -8.07 3.13
N ILE A 171 -2.11 -7.45 4.12
CA ILE A 171 -2.55 -7.49 5.52
C ILE A 171 -3.92 -6.83 5.66
N GLY A 172 -4.12 -5.69 5.02
CA GLY A 172 -5.41 -4.97 4.99
C GLY A 172 -6.55 -5.79 4.38
N GLU A 173 -6.25 -6.63 3.39
CA GLU A 173 -7.17 -7.59 2.79
C GLU A 173 -7.50 -8.78 3.70
N GLY A 174 -6.74 -8.98 4.78
CA GLY A 174 -6.90 -10.08 5.74
C GLY A 174 -5.91 -11.22 5.56
N MET A 175 -4.88 -11.08 4.72
CA MET A 175 -3.83 -12.08 4.60
C MET A 175 -2.85 -11.96 5.77
N TYR A 176 -2.68 -13.07 6.49
CA TYR A 176 -1.61 -13.28 7.47
C TYR A 176 -0.99 -14.64 7.19
N THR A 177 -0.06 -14.66 6.24
CA THR A 177 0.47 -15.92 5.69
C THR A 177 1.99 -15.89 5.68
N ARG A 178 2.61 -17.07 5.67
CA ARG A 178 4.05 -17.27 5.48
C ARG A 178 4.62 -16.48 4.29
N ILE A 179 3.82 -16.27 3.24
CA ILE A 179 4.17 -15.44 2.06
C ILE A 179 4.59 -14.01 2.46
N ILE A 180 3.95 -13.42 3.46
CA ILE A 180 4.29 -12.06 3.92
C ILE A 180 5.65 -12.06 4.60
N GLU A 181 5.93 -13.07 5.42
CA GLU A 181 7.23 -13.21 6.08
C GLU A 181 8.35 -13.44 5.06
N GLU A 182 8.11 -14.28 4.04
CA GLU A 182 9.06 -14.48 2.93
C GLU A 182 9.35 -13.17 2.18
N LEU A 183 8.33 -12.34 1.93
CA LEU A 183 8.54 -11.04 1.27
C LEU A 183 9.28 -10.04 2.16
N LEU A 184 9.08 -10.09 3.48
CA LEU A 184 9.86 -9.28 4.43
C LEU A 184 11.35 -9.67 4.38
N GLU A 185 11.64 -10.97 4.38
CA GLU A 185 13.01 -11.49 4.25
C GLU A 185 13.65 -11.09 2.90
N GLU A 186 12.90 -11.18 1.80
CA GLU A 186 13.37 -10.76 0.47
C GLU A 186 13.70 -9.26 0.41
N ILE A 187 12.91 -8.39 1.05
CA ILE A 187 13.20 -6.95 1.15
C ILE A 187 14.53 -6.70 1.85
N GLU A 188 14.84 -7.43 2.92
CA GLU A 188 16.11 -7.29 3.63
C GLU A 188 17.31 -7.74 2.79
N GLN A 189 17.12 -8.76 1.96
CA GLN A 189 18.17 -9.26 1.05
C GLN A 189 18.46 -8.31 -0.10
N TRP A 190 17.44 -7.62 -0.66
CA TRP A 190 17.64 -6.65 -1.74
C TRP A 190 18.39 -5.37 -1.32
N LYS A 191 18.60 -5.20 -0.01
CA LYS A 191 19.33 -4.06 0.57
C LYS A 191 20.80 -4.35 0.86
N ARG A 192 21.22 -5.62 0.78
CA ARG A 192 22.61 -6.06 0.93
C ARG A 192 23.29 -6.14 -0.43
#